data_AF-A0AAW3YSZ0-F1
#
_entry.id   AF-A0AAW3YSZ0-F1
#
_cell.length_a   1.000
_cell.length_b   1.000
_cell.length_c   1.000
_cell.angle_alpha   90.00
_cell.angle_beta   90.00
_cell.angle_gamma   90.00
#
_symmetry.space_group_name_H-M   'P 1'
#
loop_
_entity.id
_entity.type
_entity.pdbx_description
1 polymer ?
#
loop_
_entity_poly.entity_id
_entity_poly.type
_entity_poly.pdbx_seq_one_letter_code
_entity_poly.pdbx_strand_id
1 'polypeptide(L)'
;MKNSKEYNSFCFLFVICVSNEKLYKVCKFYISQLDIPDSFTIEYLPIYNATSMANGYNQALKHPAKYKIYLHQDVFIENIFFLKDILGIFVSNPQVGFIGMIGCSKLPINGIWWQSHTINGKVVDYIDQQK
;
A
#
# COMPACT_ATOMS: atom_id res chain seq x y z
N MET A 1 12.26 -29.07 -4.42
CA MET A 1 12.22 -28.15 -5.58
C MET A 1 11.54 -26.87 -5.13
N LYS A 2 12.25 -25.73 -5.12
CA LYS A 2 11.65 -24.44 -4.78
C LYS A 2 10.78 -24.01 -5.96
N ASN A 3 9.46 -23.92 -5.78
CA ASN A 3 8.58 -23.22 -6.71
C ASN A 3 8.99 -21.74 -6.69
N SER A 4 9.87 -21.32 -7.61
CA SER A 4 10.09 -19.90 -7.85
C SER A 4 8.84 -19.39 -8.58
N LYS A 5 7.88 -18.83 -7.84
CA LYS A 5 6.86 -17.98 -8.44
C LYS A 5 7.58 -16.92 -9.25
N GLU A 6 7.35 -16.91 -10.56
CA GLU A 6 7.86 -15.88 -11.45
C GLU A 6 7.08 -14.60 -11.17
N TYR A 7 7.76 -13.60 -10.63
CA TYR A 7 7.16 -12.30 -10.34
C TYR A 7 7.41 -11.36 -11.52
N ASN A 8 6.40 -10.58 -11.89
CA ASN A 8 6.58 -9.40 -12.74
C ASN A 8 7.35 -8.33 -11.94
N SER A 9 8.65 -8.24 -12.21
CA SER A 9 9.56 -7.35 -11.49
C SER A 9 9.34 -5.86 -11.77
N PHE A 10 8.55 -5.53 -12.79
CA PHE A 10 8.34 -4.17 -13.29
C PHE A 10 6.87 -3.74 -13.16
N CYS A 11 6.17 -4.22 -12.13
CA CYS A 11 4.78 -3.86 -11.85
C CYS A 11 4.56 -3.51 -10.37
N PHE A 12 3.89 -2.38 -10.16
CA PHE A 12 3.29 -1.99 -8.88
C PHE A 12 1.80 -2.31 -8.89
N LEU A 13 1.37 -3.18 -7.98
CA LEU A 13 -0.04 -3.47 -7.78
C LEU A 13 -0.58 -2.67 -6.61
N PHE A 14 -1.53 -1.78 -6.86
CA PHE A 14 -2.32 -1.13 -5.83
C PHE A 14 -3.49 -2.02 -5.43
N VAL A 15 -3.51 -2.48 -4.18
CA VAL A 15 -4.54 -3.36 -3.63
C VAL A 15 -5.43 -2.55 -2.71
N ILE A 16 -6.69 -2.34 -3.10
CA ILE A 16 -7.64 -1.48 -2.38
C ILE A 16 -8.87 -2.28 -1.99
N CYS A 17 -9.20 -2.36 -0.70
CA CYS A 17 -10.52 -2.82 -0.28
C CYS A 17 -11.52 -1.68 -0.45
N VAL A 18 -12.58 -1.91 -1.23
CA VAL A 18 -13.53 -0.89 -1.64
C VAL A 18 -14.91 -1.18 -1.06
N SER A 19 -15.42 -0.23 -0.27
CA SER A 19 -16.79 -0.15 0.21
C SER A 19 -17.51 1.14 -0.22
N ASN A 20 -16.77 2.15 -0.71
CA ASN A 20 -17.29 3.41 -1.20
C ASN A 20 -16.62 3.79 -2.52
N GLU A 21 -17.38 3.68 -3.61
CA GLU A 21 -16.93 4.00 -4.98
C GLU A 21 -16.47 5.45 -5.16
N LYS A 22 -17.04 6.41 -4.43
CA LYS A 22 -16.63 7.81 -4.54
C LYS A 22 -15.22 7.99 -3.98
N LEU A 23 -14.94 7.42 -2.81
CA LEU A 23 -13.61 7.46 -2.20
C LEU A 23 -12.59 6.70 -3.07
N TYR A 24 -12.96 5.52 -3.58
CA TYR A 24 -12.09 4.78 -4.49
C TYR A 24 -11.73 5.58 -5.75
N LYS A 25 -12.68 6.31 -6.35
CA LYS A 25 -12.40 7.19 -7.49
C LYS A 25 -11.38 8.28 -7.15
N VAL A 26 -11.50 8.91 -5.99
CA VAL A 26 -10.54 9.93 -5.54
C VAL A 26 -9.18 9.29 -5.27
N CYS A 27 -9.14 8.16 -4.57
CA CYS A 27 -7.92 7.39 -4.34
C CYS A 27 -7.20 7.04 -5.66
N LYS A 28 -7.94 6.53 -6.64
CA LYS A 28 -7.42 6.22 -7.98
C LYS A 28 -6.93 7.47 -8.70
N PHE A 29 -7.61 8.62 -8.55
CA PHE A 29 -7.16 9.89 -9.09
C PHE A 29 -5.78 10.27 -8.55
N TYR A 30 -5.56 10.24 -7.22
CA TYR A 30 -4.25 10.50 -6.64
C TYR A 30 -3.17 9.52 -7.12
N ILE A 31 -3.49 8.22 -7.20
CA ILE A 31 -2.55 7.22 -7.73
C ILE A 31 -2.17 7.54 -9.19
N SER A 32 -3.12 8.01 -10.01
CA SER A 32 -2.85 8.35 -11.41
C SER A 32 -1.93 9.57 -11.59
N GLN A 33 -1.72 10.37 -10.54
CA GLN A 33 -0.79 11.51 -10.55
C GLN A 33 0.64 11.11 -10.18
N LEU A 34 0.86 9.86 -9.76
CA LEU A 34 2.19 9.41 -9.37
C LEU A 34 3.10 9.29 -10.60
N ASP A 35 4.34 9.70 -10.43
CA ASP A 35 5.41 9.57 -11.41
C ASP A 35 5.90 8.12 -11.43
N ILE A 36 5.56 7.41 -12.50
CA ILE A 36 5.87 5.99 -12.67
C ILE A 36 7.31 5.87 -13.19
N PRO A 37 8.20 5.10 -12.52
CA PRO A 37 9.55 4.87 -13.01
C PRO A 37 9.56 4.23 -14.41
N ASP A 38 10.57 4.54 -15.21
CA ASP A 38 10.71 3.98 -16.56
C ASP A 38 10.64 2.45 -16.54
N SER A 39 9.98 1.88 -17.55
CA SER A 39 9.72 0.43 -17.69
C SER A 39 8.78 -0.19 -16.65
N PHE A 40 8.36 0.55 -15.61
CA PHE A 40 7.35 0.07 -14.68
C PHE A 40 5.94 0.33 -15.19
N THR A 41 5.03 -0.54 -14.75
CA THR A 41 3.59 -0.42 -14.95
C THR A 41 2.88 -0.37 -13.61
N ILE A 42 1.68 0.19 -13.61
CA ILE A 42 0.78 0.16 -12.46
C ILE A 42 -0.44 -0.70 -12.79
N GLU A 43 -0.88 -1.48 -11.82
CA GLU A 43 -2.12 -2.24 -11.86
C GLU A 43 -2.96 -1.94 -10.63
N TYR A 44 -4.27 -2.05 -10.78
CA TYR A 44 -5.22 -1.83 -9.69
C TYR A 44 -5.97 -3.13 -9.40
N LEU A 45 -6.01 -3.53 -8.14
CA LEU A 45 -6.82 -4.62 -7.62
C LEU A 45 -7.83 -4.07 -6.61
N PRO A 46 -8.98 -3.54 -7.07
CA PRO A 46 -10.08 -3.20 -6.17
C PRO A 46 -10.77 -4.48 -5.70
N ILE A 47 -11.03 -4.56 -4.40
CA ILE A 47 -11.61 -5.72 -3.74
C ILE A 47 -12.92 -5.30 -3.09
N TYR A 48 -14.01 -5.77 -3.67
CA TYR A 48 -15.36 -5.52 -3.18
C TYR A 48 -15.84 -6.65 -2.29
N ASN A 49 -16.74 -6.34 -1.35
CA ASN A 49 -17.43 -7.32 -0.51
C ASN A 49 -16.50 -8.28 0.24
N ALA A 50 -15.29 -7.84 0.60
CA ALA A 50 -14.39 -8.61 1.44
C ALA A 50 -14.98 -8.80 2.83
N THR A 51 -14.87 -10.00 3.40
CA THR A 51 -15.39 -10.28 4.75
C THR A 51 -14.59 -9.57 5.86
N SER A 52 -13.35 -9.19 5.55
CA SER A 52 -12.47 -8.34 6.37
C SER A 52 -11.36 -7.75 5.50
N MET A 53 -10.68 -6.70 5.96
CA MET A 53 -9.51 -6.17 5.24
C MET A 53 -8.41 -7.23 5.07
N ALA A 54 -8.15 -8.06 6.10
CA ALA A 54 -7.17 -9.14 6.01
C ALA A 54 -7.55 -10.17 4.93
N ASN A 55 -8.82 -10.58 4.87
CA ASN A 55 -9.32 -11.45 3.83
C ASN A 55 -9.19 -10.83 2.43
N GLY A 56 -9.53 -9.54 2.30
CA GLY A 56 -9.39 -8.81 1.05
C GLY A 56 -7.93 -8.77 0.58
N TYR A 57 -7.04 -8.19 1.39
CA TYR A 57 -5.62 -8.06 1.02
C TYR A 57 -4.93 -9.40 0.72
N ASN A 58 -5.33 -10.50 1.37
CA ASN A 58 -4.81 -11.83 1.06
C ASN A 58 -5.05 -12.28 -0.38
N GLN A 59 -6.04 -11.73 -1.09
CA GLN A 59 -6.27 -12.05 -2.50
C GLN A 59 -5.08 -11.64 -3.39
N ALA A 60 -4.34 -10.59 -3.01
CA ALA A 60 -3.17 -10.12 -3.74
C ALA A 60 -1.97 -11.08 -3.65
N LEU A 61 -1.95 -12.05 -2.72
CA LEU A 61 -0.85 -13.02 -2.58
C LEU A 61 -0.66 -13.90 -3.83
N LYS A 62 -1.72 -14.05 -4.63
CA LYS A 62 -1.69 -14.80 -5.90
C LYS A 62 -1.26 -13.95 -7.09
N HIS A 63 -1.25 -12.63 -6.97
CA HIS A 63 -0.89 -11.72 -8.06
C HIS A 63 0.62 -11.77 -8.36
N PRO A 64 1.05 -11.75 -9.63
CA PRO A 64 2.46 -11.86 -10.02
C PRO A 64 3.26 -10.56 -9.84
N ALA A 65 2.62 -9.40 -9.62
CA ALA A 65 3.34 -8.15 -9.38
C ALA A 65 4.34 -8.28 -8.22
N LYS A 66 5.58 -7.85 -8.44
CA LYS A 66 6.65 -7.90 -7.42
C LYS A 66 6.40 -6.92 -6.28
N TYR A 67 5.95 -5.71 -6.60
CA TYR A 67 5.66 -4.68 -5.62
C TYR A 67 4.15 -4.58 -5.42
N LYS A 68 3.69 -4.71 -4.17
CA LYS A 68 2.28 -4.67 -3.78
C LYS A 68 2.09 -3.58 -2.74
N ILE A 69 1.26 -2.60 -3.07
CA ILE A 69 0.95 -1.46 -2.23
C ILE A 69 -0.47 -1.67 -1.71
N TYR A 70 -0.58 -1.94 -0.42
CA TYR A 70 -1.86 -2.15 0.25
C TYR A 70 -2.31 -0.84 0.85
N LEU A 71 -3.48 -0.35 0.44
CA LEU A 71 -4.02 0.91 0.92
C LEU A 71 -5.53 0.83 1.07
N HIS A 72 -6.04 1.61 2.02
CA HIS A 72 -7.48 1.80 2.17
C HIS A 72 -7.99 2.84 1.14
N GLN A 73 -9.26 2.78 0.80
CA GLN A 73 -9.89 3.64 -0.22
C GLN A 73 -9.90 5.14 0.11
N ASP A 74 -9.64 5.53 1.35
CA ASP A 74 -9.57 6.92 1.83
C ASP A 74 -8.14 7.39 2.12
N VAL A 75 -7.13 6.64 1.65
CA VAL A 75 -5.73 7.04 1.70
C VAL A 75 -5.33 7.64 0.35
N PHE A 76 -4.85 8.88 0.39
CA PHE A 76 -4.42 9.64 -0.78
C PHE A 76 -2.91 9.90 -0.73
N ILE A 77 -2.20 9.47 -1.76
CA ILE A 77 -0.74 9.62 -1.85
C ILE A 77 -0.46 10.94 -2.57
N GLU A 78 0.01 11.94 -1.84
CA GLU A 78 0.26 13.28 -2.39
C GLU A 78 1.65 13.45 -2.99
N ASN A 79 2.65 12.74 -2.46
CA ASN A 79 4.00 12.78 -3.03
C ASN A 79 4.03 12.07 -4.39
N ILE A 80 4.09 12.85 -5.46
CA ILE A 80 4.14 12.32 -6.84
C ILE A 80 5.33 11.37 -7.06
N PHE A 81 6.43 11.54 -6.33
CA PHE A 81 7.63 10.69 -6.46
C PHE A 81 7.59 9.43 -5.60
N PHE A 82 6.47 9.14 -4.93
CA PHE A 82 6.31 8.02 -4.01
C PHE A 82 6.83 6.68 -4.55
N LEU A 83 6.52 6.34 -5.81
CA LEU A 83 6.95 5.07 -6.41
C LEU A 83 8.47 4.99 -6.60
N LYS A 84 9.12 6.10 -6.95
CA LYS A 84 10.58 6.19 -7.06
C LYS A 84 11.24 6.08 -5.68
N ASP A 85 10.69 6.77 -4.69
CA ASP A 85 11.21 6.76 -3.32
C ASP A 85 11.16 5.35 -2.70
N ILE A 86 10.01 4.67 -2.77
CA ILE A 86 9.90 3.30 -2.22
C ILE A 86 10.77 2.31 -2.98
N LEU A 87 10.89 2.45 -4.31
CA LEU A 87 11.75 1.59 -5.12
C LEU A 87 13.22 1.77 -4.71
N GLY A 88 13.65 3.01 -4.51
CA GLY A 88 14.99 3.34 -4.00
C GLY A 88 15.29 2.63 -2.67
N ILE A 89 14.35 2.65 -1.73
CA ILE A 89 14.50 1.97 -0.43
C ILE A 89 14.75 0.46 -0.63
N PHE A 90 13.94 -0.22 -1.43
CA PHE A 90 14.07 -1.66 -1.67
C PHE A 90 15.36 -2.01 -2.43
N VAL A 91 15.78 -1.19 -3.40
CA VAL A 91 17.01 -1.41 -4.16
C VAL A 91 18.24 -1.22 -3.27
N SER A 92 18.27 -0.17 -2.46
CA SER A 92 19.39 0.11 -1.56
C SER A 92 19.44 -0.80 -0.33
N ASN A 93 18.32 -1.43 0.05
CA ASN A 93 18.22 -2.27 1.23
C ASN A 93 17.58 -3.64 0.91
N PRO A 94 18.31 -4.59 0.30
CA PRO A 94 17.74 -5.86 -0.17
C PRO A 94 17.11 -6.76 0.92
N GLN A 95 17.40 -6.49 2.20
CA GLN A 95 16.83 -7.22 3.34
C GLN A 95 15.44 -6.69 3.76
N VAL A 96 15.02 -5.53 3.26
CA VAL A 96 13.72 -4.94 3.57
C VAL A 96 12.63 -5.67 2.78
N GLY A 97 11.75 -6.38 3.48
CA GLY A 97 10.63 -7.11 2.87
C GLY A 97 9.32 -6.32 2.81
N PHE A 98 9.14 -5.32 3.69
CA PHE A 98 7.95 -4.47 3.75
C PHE A 98 8.30 -3.13 4.38
N ILE A 99 7.59 -2.08 3.99
CA ILE A 99 7.65 -0.75 4.60
C ILE A 99 6.22 -0.27 4.91
N GLY A 100 6.07 0.52 5.96
CA GLY A 100 4.82 1.17 6.31
C GLY A 100 5.04 2.66 6.54
N MET A 101 3.99 3.46 6.38
CA MET A 101 4.07 4.91 6.55
C MET A 101 4.00 5.34 8.02
N ILE A 102 3.28 4.58 8.85
CA ILE A 102 3.08 4.87 10.27
C ILE A 102 3.09 3.56 11.05
N GLY A 103 3.72 3.56 12.22
CA GLY A 103 3.80 2.41 13.11
C GLY A 103 4.52 2.79 14.41
N CYS A 104 5.15 1.82 15.05
CA CYS A 104 5.96 2.07 16.24
C CYS A 104 7.24 1.22 16.27
N SER A 105 8.32 1.74 16.86
CA SER A 105 9.58 0.99 17.00
C SER A 105 9.48 -0.13 18.03
N LYS A 106 8.62 0.03 19.04
CA LYS A 106 8.34 -0.99 20.06
C LYS A 106 6.84 -1.22 20.17
N LEU A 107 6.42 -2.43 19.78
CA LEU A 107 5.03 -2.85 19.86
C LEU A 107 4.62 -3.03 21.34
N PRO A 108 3.52 -2.41 21.80
CA PRO A 108 2.99 -2.65 23.14
C PRO A 108 2.47 -4.09 23.30
N ILE A 109 2.33 -4.56 24.54
CA ILE A 109 1.85 -5.93 24.85
C ILE A 109 0.46 -6.20 24.25
N ASN A 110 -0.38 -5.18 24.15
CA ASN A 110 -1.72 -5.31 23.58
C ASN A 110 -1.76 -5.33 22.04
N GLY A 111 -0.61 -5.15 21.37
CA GLY A 111 -0.51 -5.15 19.90
C GLY A 111 -1.05 -3.89 19.21
N ILE A 112 -1.51 -2.89 19.95
CA ILE A 112 -2.10 -1.66 19.42
C ILE A 112 -1.00 -0.62 19.23
N TRP A 113 -0.46 -0.51 18.01
CA TRP A 113 0.73 0.32 17.75
C TRP A 113 0.53 1.81 18.05
N TRP A 114 -0.67 2.35 17.85
CA TRP A 114 -0.97 3.77 18.10
C TRP A 114 -1.10 4.11 19.59
N GLN A 115 -1.00 3.10 20.47
CA GLN A 115 -0.88 3.29 21.93
C GLN A 115 0.58 3.21 22.40
N SER A 116 1.54 3.07 21.49
CA SER A 116 2.97 3.06 21.83
C SER A 116 3.48 4.47 22.14
N HIS A 117 4.49 4.57 23.00
CA HIS A 117 5.26 5.80 23.20
C HIS A 117 6.34 6.02 22.12
N THR A 118 6.48 5.08 21.17
CA THR A 118 7.53 5.08 20.14
C THR A 118 6.94 5.10 18.73
N ILE A 119 5.91 5.93 18.52
CA ILE A 119 5.26 6.07 17.21
C ILE A 119 6.23 6.74 16.21
N ASN A 120 6.28 6.20 15.00
CA ASN A 120 6.99 6.79 13.87
C ASN A 120 6.01 7.00 12.72
N GLY A 121 6.23 8.07 11.94
CA GLY A 121 5.36 8.47 10.85
C GLY A 121 4.22 9.40 11.31
N LYS A 122 3.45 9.90 10.34
CA LYS A 122 2.38 10.87 10.57
C LYS A 122 1.30 10.77 9.48
N VAL A 123 0.03 10.91 9.86
CA VAL A 123 -1.07 11.22 8.93
C VAL A 123 -1.10 12.74 8.78
N VAL A 124 -1.06 13.22 7.54
CA VAL A 124 -1.01 14.67 7.26
C VAL A 124 -2.37 15.31 7.47
N ASP A 125 -3.44 14.67 6.99
CA ASP A 125 -4.80 15.17 7.12
C ASP A 125 -5.83 14.04 7.06
N TYR A 126 -7.05 14.33 7.54
CA TYR A 126 -8.22 13.47 7.37
C TYR A 126 -9.25 14.24 6.57
N ILE A 127 -9.64 13.72 5.41
CA ILE A 127 -10.81 14.27 4.72
C ILE A 127 -12.04 13.89 5.54
N ASP A 128 -12.69 14.90 6.12
CA ASP A 128 -13.94 14.75 6.86
C ASP A 128 -14.93 13.97 5.97
N GLN A 129 -15.29 12.75 6.39
CA GLN A 129 -16.25 11.91 5.66
C GLN A 129 -17.69 12.40 5.85
N GLN A 130 -17.89 13.70 6.09
CA GLN A 130 -19.20 14.27 6.38
C GLN A 130 -20.08 14.37 5.12
N LYS A 131 -21.09 13.50 5.10
CA LYS A 131 -22.37 13.48 4.36
C LYS A 131 -22.42 12.75 3.02
#